data_AF-A0AA47MYP1-F1
#
_entry.id   AF-A0AA47MYP1-F1
#
_cell.length_a   1.000
_cell.length_b   1.000
_cell.length_c   1.000
_cell.angle_alpha   90.00
_cell.angle_beta   90.00
_cell.angle_gamma   90.00
#
_symmetry.space_group_name_H-M   'P 1'
#
loop_
_entity.id
_entity.type
_entity.pdbx_description
1 polymer ?
#
loop_
_entity_poly.entity_id
_entity_poly.type
_entity_poly.pdbx_seq_one_letter_code
_entity_poly.pdbx_strand_id
1 'polypeptide(L)'
;MQGKGKPVVELDYPEWTRDLAFLVDITEHRNVLNVTMQGRNKLITEYYDSVCAFQSKLALWNTQLSKRNAAHFPCLKSQPVNHQSMDKYANLLSGLRHEFDNRFTVFTELEKDFAPFHSPFTIDASEVPEAIQMELIELQCCAPLKDNYASAIESFYQSLPPQ
;
A
#
# COMPACT_ATOMS: atom_id res chain seq x y z
N MET A 1 -5.86 -33.02 21.20
CA MET A 1 -4.90 -32.65 20.14
C MET A 1 -4.33 -33.92 19.51
N GLN A 2 -4.96 -34.44 18.46
CA GLN A 2 -4.48 -35.60 17.70
C GLN A 2 -3.90 -35.10 16.37
N GLY A 3 -2.58 -35.14 16.19
CA GLY A 3 -1.98 -34.68 14.93
C GLY A 3 -0.49 -34.31 14.95
N LYS A 4 0.23 -34.40 16.08
CA LYS A 4 1.68 -34.21 16.07
C LYS A 4 2.36 -35.50 15.60
N GLY A 5 3.16 -35.43 14.52
CA GLY A 5 4.06 -36.51 14.09
C GLY A 5 3.65 -37.33 12.87
N LYS A 6 2.57 -36.98 12.15
CA LYS A 6 2.31 -37.57 10.83
C LYS A 6 3.12 -36.82 9.77
N PRO A 7 3.82 -37.52 8.85
CA PRO A 7 4.53 -36.86 7.76
C PRO A 7 3.53 -36.11 6.87
N VAL A 8 3.87 -34.87 6.52
CA VAL A 8 3.10 -34.05 5.57
C VAL A 8 3.66 -34.36 4.19
N VAL A 9 3.05 -35.31 3.51
CA VAL A 9 3.50 -35.83 2.21
C VAL A 9 3.57 -34.75 1.14
N GLU A 10 2.81 -33.67 1.31
CA GLU A 10 2.79 -32.51 0.44
C GLU A 10 4.15 -31.80 0.38
N LEU A 11 4.94 -31.85 1.47
CA LEU A 11 6.28 -31.26 1.55
C LEU A 11 7.33 -31.99 0.70
N ASP A 12 7.03 -33.22 0.27
CA ASP A 12 7.92 -33.98 -0.61
C ASP A 12 7.79 -33.55 -2.08
N TYR A 13 6.75 -32.77 -2.45
CA TYR A 13 6.52 -32.32 -3.81
C TYR A 13 7.10 -30.91 -4.05
N PRO A 14 8.10 -30.75 -4.93
CA PRO A 14 8.76 -29.46 -5.16
C PRO A 14 7.84 -28.36 -5.70
N GLU A 15 6.75 -28.72 -6.41
CA GLU A 15 5.77 -27.73 -6.84
C GLU A 15 4.97 -27.17 -5.66
N TRP A 16 4.55 -28.05 -4.75
CA TRP A 16 3.79 -27.66 -3.58
C TRP A 16 4.62 -26.78 -2.64
N THR A 17 5.90 -27.10 -2.42
CA THR A 17 6.77 -26.28 -1.56
C THR A 17 7.04 -24.90 -2.15
N ARG A 18 7.12 -24.76 -3.48
CA ARG A 18 7.21 -23.45 -4.15
C ARG A 18 5.92 -22.64 -3.99
N ASP A 19 4.77 -23.27 -4.19
CA ASP A 19 3.47 -22.62 -4.02
C ASP A 19 3.28 -22.13 -2.58
N LEU A 20 3.64 -22.97 -1.59
CA LEU A 20 3.63 -22.58 -0.19
C LEU A 20 4.60 -21.42 0.06
N ALA A 21 5.82 -21.50 -0.46
CA ALA A 21 6.83 -20.46 -0.26
C ALA A 21 6.37 -19.09 -0.82
N PHE A 22 5.78 -19.08 -2.01
CA PHE A 22 5.16 -17.89 -2.59
C PHE A 22 4.01 -17.37 -1.71
N LEU A 23 3.13 -18.27 -1.25
CA LEU A 23 2.01 -17.90 -0.38
C LEU A 23 2.48 -17.29 0.94
N VAL A 24 3.48 -17.87 1.59
CA VAL A 24 4.08 -17.32 2.81
C VAL A 24 4.59 -15.89 2.58
N ASP A 25 5.38 -15.68 1.53
CA ASP A 25 5.93 -14.34 1.24
C ASP A 25 4.83 -13.31 0.92
N ILE A 26 3.86 -13.64 0.06
CA ILE A 26 2.80 -12.66 -0.32
C ILE A 26 1.84 -12.37 0.84
N THR A 27 1.56 -13.35 1.69
CA THR A 27 0.74 -13.15 2.88
C THR A 27 1.45 -12.30 3.93
N GLU A 28 2.76 -12.43 4.07
CA GLU A 28 3.55 -11.54 4.93
C GLU A 28 3.55 -10.11 4.41
N HIS A 29 3.73 -9.88 3.11
CA HIS A 29 3.60 -8.54 2.51
C HIS A 29 2.23 -7.92 2.77
N ARG A 30 1.17 -8.72 2.67
CA ARG A 30 -0.19 -8.28 3.01
C ARG A 30 -0.36 -8.02 4.51
N ASN A 31 0.26 -8.82 5.37
CA ASN A 31 0.23 -8.62 6.82
C ASN A 31 0.88 -7.30 7.20
N VAL A 32 2.04 -6.98 6.60
CA VAL A 32 2.70 -5.68 6.77
C VAL A 32 1.77 -4.53 6.38
N LEU A 33 1.12 -4.61 5.20
CA LEU A 33 0.12 -3.59 4.81
C LEU A 33 -1.01 -3.49 5.85
N ASN A 34 -1.57 -4.63 6.25
CA ASN A 34 -2.69 -4.66 7.19
C ASN A 34 -2.32 -4.02 8.54
N VAL A 35 -1.15 -4.34 9.09
CA VAL A 35 -0.65 -3.71 10.33
C VAL A 35 -0.41 -2.22 10.13
N THR A 36 0.16 -1.82 8.98
CA THR A 36 0.35 -0.41 8.62
C THR A 36 -0.98 0.34 8.47
N MET A 37 -2.06 -0.33 8.08
CA MET A 37 -3.39 0.30 8.04
C MET A 37 -4.08 0.28 9.40
N GLN A 38 -3.68 -0.57 10.34
CA GLN A 38 -4.26 -0.59 11.68
C GLN A 38 -3.72 0.58 12.54
N GLY A 39 -4.52 1.00 13.52
CA GLY A 39 -4.17 2.06 14.46
C GLY A 39 -5.26 3.10 14.62
N ARG A 40 -5.04 4.04 15.53
CA ARG A 40 -5.85 5.26 15.68
C ARG A 40 -5.02 6.45 15.19
N ASN A 41 -5.67 7.59 15.00
CA ASN A 41 -5.02 8.86 14.63
C ASN A 41 -4.29 8.80 13.28
N LYS A 42 -4.89 8.14 12.28
CA LYS A 42 -4.41 8.18 10.90
C LYS A 42 -5.38 8.96 10.05
N LEU A 43 -4.85 9.85 9.23
CA LEU A 43 -5.61 10.57 8.22
C LEU A 43 -5.99 9.63 7.08
N ILE A 44 -7.12 9.91 6.44
CA ILE A 44 -7.60 9.13 5.29
C ILE A 44 -6.55 9.07 4.16
N THR A 45 -5.75 10.12 4.01
CA THR A 45 -4.63 10.22 3.06
C THR A 45 -3.53 9.21 3.35
N GLU A 46 -3.20 8.93 4.61
CA GLU A 46 -2.19 7.92 4.97
C GLU A 46 -2.64 6.49 4.60
N TYR A 47 -3.94 6.21 4.65
CA TYR A 47 -4.49 4.94 4.17
C TYR A 47 -4.38 4.84 2.65
N TYR A 48 -4.69 5.94 1.94
CA TYR A 48 -4.54 6.02 0.50
C TYR A 48 -3.09 5.75 0.08
N ASP A 49 -2.13 6.46 0.67
CA ASP A 49 -0.70 6.32 0.39
C ASP A 49 -0.22 4.87 0.62
N SER A 50 -0.69 4.25 1.69
CA SER A 50 -0.37 2.85 2.01
C SER A 50 -0.86 1.89 0.93
N VAL A 51 -2.07 2.11 0.41
CA VAL A 51 -2.65 1.30 -0.67
C VAL A 51 -1.91 1.53 -1.99
N CYS A 52 -1.66 2.79 -2.37
CA CYS A 52 -0.92 3.15 -3.58
C CYS A 52 0.50 2.58 -3.58
N ALA A 53 1.19 2.64 -2.43
CA ALA A 53 2.50 2.04 -2.26
C ALA A 53 2.45 0.52 -2.44
N PHE A 54 1.40 -0.14 -1.93
CA PHE A 54 1.23 -1.58 -2.10
C PHE A 54 0.92 -1.99 -3.53
N GLN A 55 0.01 -1.27 -4.22
CA GLN A 55 -0.26 -1.48 -5.65
C GLN A 55 1.01 -1.32 -6.50
N SER A 56 1.83 -0.31 -6.20
CA SER A 56 3.11 -0.06 -6.88
C SER A 56 4.11 -1.20 -6.63
N LYS A 57 4.19 -1.71 -5.40
CA LYS A 57 4.98 -2.90 -5.06
C LYS A 57 4.51 -4.13 -5.83
N LEU A 58 3.19 -4.39 -5.90
CA LEU A 58 2.63 -5.50 -6.69
C LEU A 58 3.04 -5.41 -8.17
N ALA A 59 3.00 -4.22 -8.78
CA ALA A 59 3.42 -4.01 -10.15
C ALA A 59 4.93 -4.29 -10.37
N LEU A 60 5.77 -3.81 -9.44
CA LEU A 60 7.21 -4.09 -9.45
C LEU A 60 7.48 -5.59 -9.32
N TRP A 61 6.86 -6.25 -8.34
CA TRP A 61 7.04 -7.67 -8.06
C TRP A 61 6.57 -8.54 -9.21
N ASN A 62 5.44 -8.21 -9.84
CA ASN A 62 4.98 -8.87 -11.06
C ASN A 62 6.07 -8.83 -12.15
N THR A 63 6.61 -7.63 -12.44
CA THR A 63 7.67 -7.45 -13.44
C THR A 63 8.93 -8.23 -13.09
N GLN A 64 9.30 -8.25 -11.81
CA GLN A 64 10.48 -8.97 -11.32
C GLN A 64 10.29 -10.49 -11.43
N LEU A 65 9.13 -11.04 -11.04
CA LEU A 65 8.85 -12.46 -11.15
C LEU A 65 8.85 -12.93 -12.62
N SER A 66 8.27 -12.15 -13.54
CA SER A 66 8.36 -12.42 -14.99
C SER A 66 9.81 -12.44 -15.50
N LYS A 67 10.69 -11.65 -14.88
CA LYS A 67 12.14 -11.63 -15.15
C LYS A 67 12.95 -12.61 -14.27
N ARG A 68 12.26 -13.53 -13.57
CA ARG A 68 12.85 -14.57 -12.73
C ARG A 68 13.63 -14.01 -11.51
N ASN A 69 13.24 -12.84 -11.05
CA ASN A 69 13.82 -12.18 -9.89
C ASN A 69 12.87 -12.28 -8.68
N ALA A 70 13.22 -13.14 -7.73
CA ALA A 70 12.49 -13.32 -6.46
C ALA A 70 13.11 -12.51 -5.30
N ALA A 71 13.73 -11.35 -5.55
CA ALA A 71 14.46 -10.59 -4.53
C ALA A 71 13.62 -10.23 -3.28
N HIS A 72 12.32 -9.99 -3.45
CA HIS A 72 11.39 -9.65 -2.36
C HIS A 72 10.54 -10.84 -1.90
N PHE A 73 10.87 -12.05 -2.34
CA PHE A 73 10.19 -13.29 -1.96
C PHE A 73 11.24 -14.25 -1.39
N PRO A 74 11.71 -14.02 -0.15
CA PRO A 74 12.83 -14.79 0.42
C PRO A 74 12.53 -16.28 0.56
N CYS A 75 11.31 -16.67 0.92
CA CYS A 75 10.93 -18.08 0.98
C CYS A 75 10.95 -18.69 -0.42
N LEU A 76 10.35 -18.02 -1.40
CA LEU A 76 10.34 -18.51 -2.79
C LEU A 76 11.75 -18.58 -3.39
N LYS A 77 12.60 -17.60 -3.09
CA LYS A 77 14.01 -17.55 -3.53
C LYS A 77 14.82 -18.73 -3.01
N SER A 78 14.45 -19.31 -1.87
CA SER A 78 15.08 -20.51 -1.31
C SER A 78 14.68 -21.81 -2.01
N GLN A 79 13.65 -21.78 -2.86
CA GLN A 79 13.16 -22.95 -3.59
C GLN A 79 13.82 -23.09 -4.96
N PRO A 80 13.91 -24.30 -5.52
CA PRO A 80 14.43 -24.50 -6.88
C PRO A 80 13.40 -24.03 -7.91
N VAL A 81 13.29 -22.73 -8.16
CA VAL A 81 12.25 -22.15 -9.04
C VAL A 81 12.47 -22.50 -10.51
N ASN A 82 11.37 -22.71 -11.24
CA ASN A 82 11.37 -22.94 -12.69
C ASN A 82 10.59 -21.84 -13.42
N HIS A 83 10.70 -21.79 -14.74
CA HIS A 83 10.08 -20.72 -15.54
C HIS A 83 8.54 -20.71 -15.40
N GLN A 84 7.90 -21.88 -15.47
CA GLN A 84 6.46 -22.02 -15.40
C GLN A 84 5.90 -21.55 -14.05
N SER A 85 6.57 -21.86 -12.94
CA SER A 85 6.19 -21.38 -11.61
C SER A 85 6.32 -19.86 -11.52
N MET A 86 7.40 -19.26 -12.03
CA MET A 86 7.57 -17.82 -12.00
C MET A 86 6.49 -17.08 -12.80
N ASP A 87 6.14 -17.59 -13.99
CA ASP A 87 5.06 -17.01 -14.80
C ASP A 87 3.69 -17.17 -14.12
N LYS A 88 3.44 -18.33 -13.50
CA LYS A 88 2.24 -18.57 -12.66
C LYS A 88 2.13 -17.53 -11.54
N TYR A 89 3.20 -17.31 -10.79
CA TYR A 89 3.19 -16.36 -9.68
C TYR A 89 3.07 -14.90 -10.14
N ALA A 90 3.71 -14.54 -11.25
CA ALA A 90 3.50 -13.23 -11.88
C ALA A 90 2.02 -13.02 -12.24
N ASN A 91 1.38 -14.01 -12.89
CA ASN A 91 -0.04 -13.94 -13.22
C ASN A 91 -0.92 -13.81 -11.97
N LEU A 92 -0.61 -14.52 -10.88
CA LEU A 92 -1.32 -14.36 -9.61
C LEU A 92 -1.16 -12.96 -9.02
N LEU A 93 0.04 -12.36 -9.10
CA LEU A 93 0.25 -10.97 -8.69
C LEU A 93 -0.53 -9.97 -9.56
N SER A 94 -0.67 -10.25 -10.86
CA SER A 94 -1.49 -9.43 -11.74
C SER A 94 -2.95 -9.45 -11.33
N GLY A 95 -3.49 -10.64 -11.02
CA GLY A 95 -4.85 -10.79 -10.50
C GLY A 95 -5.03 -10.08 -9.16
N LEU A 96 -4.08 -10.27 -8.23
CA LEU A 96 -4.11 -9.59 -6.93
C LEU A 96 -4.09 -8.07 -7.07
N ARG A 97 -3.27 -7.52 -7.97
CA ARG A 97 -3.24 -6.08 -8.24
C ARG A 97 -4.59 -5.60 -8.76
N HIS A 98 -5.20 -6.31 -9.69
CA HIS A 98 -6.53 -5.96 -10.21
C HIS A 98 -7.60 -5.93 -9.11
N GLU A 99 -7.58 -6.90 -8.19
CA GLU A 99 -8.48 -6.89 -7.03
C GLU A 99 -8.25 -5.69 -6.10
N PHE A 100 -7.00 -5.26 -5.92
CA PHE A 100 -6.69 -4.03 -5.18
C PHE A 100 -7.22 -2.80 -5.91
N ASP A 101 -6.96 -2.69 -7.22
CA ASP A 101 -7.45 -1.58 -8.05
C ASP A 101 -8.98 -1.48 -7.97
N ASN A 102 -9.70 -2.61 -8.09
CA ASN A 102 -11.16 -2.65 -8.00
C ASN A 102 -11.70 -2.32 -6.60
N ARG A 103 -11.04 -2.82 -5.55
CA ARG A 103 -11.50 -2.63 -4.17
C ARG A 103 -11.29 -1.20 -3.68
N PHE A 104 -10.25 -0.54 -4.16
CA PHE A 104 -9.84 0.78 -3.70
C PHE A 104 -10.09 1.90 -4.72
N THR A 105 -10.97 1.65 -5.71
CA THR A 105 -11.41 2.67 -6.68
C THR A 105 -11.93 3.95 -6.02
N VAL A 106 -12.61 3.81 -4.88
CA VAL A 106 -13.11 4.95 -4.08
C VAL A 106 -12.01 5.95 -3.73
N PHE A 107 -10.78 5.50 -3.52
CA PHE A 107 -9.69 6.43 -3.22
C PHE A 107 -9.23 7.20 -4.45
N THR A 108 -9.33 6.61 -5.64
CA THR A 108 -9.06 7.31 -6.90
C THR A 108 -10.14 8.37 -7.18
N GLU A 109 -11.38 8.10 -6.80
CA GLU A 109 -12.47 9.08 -6.90
C GLU A 109 -12.25 10.26 -5.93
N LEU A 110 -11.80 9.95 -4.71
CA LEU A 110 -11.58 10.93 -3.65
C LEU A 110 -10.21 11.63 -3.71
N GLU A 111 -9.30 11.23 -4.60
CA GLU A 111 -7.95 11.79 -4.69
C GLU A 111 -7.97 13.31 -4.88
N LYS A 112 -8.91 13.81 -5.69
CA LYS A 112 -9.09 15.26 -5.91
C LYS A 112 -9.60 15.97 -4.66
N ASP A 113 -10.48 15.32 -3.91
CA ASP A 113 -11.03 15.86 -2.66
C ASP A 113 -10.00 15.81 -1.52
N PHE A 114 -9.04 14.88 -1.59
CA PHE A 114 -7.94 14.76 -0.63
C PHE A 114 -6.79 15.70 -0.90
N ALA A 115 -6.59 16.16 -2.13
CA ALA A 115 -5.44 16.98 -2.49
C ALA A 115 -5.24 18.23 -1.60
N PRO A 116 -6.31 18.98 -1.19
CA PRO A 116 -6.19 20.10 -0.25
C PRO A 116 -5.75 19.68 1.15
N PHE A 117 -6.02 18.45 1.56
CA PHE A 117 -5.64 17.91 2.87
C PHE A 117 -4.26 17.22 2.83
N HIS A 118 -3.93 16.57 1.73
CA HIS A 118 -2.63 15.94 1.54
C HIS A 118 -1.51 16.98 1.32
N SER A 119 -1.83 18.10 0.68
CA SER A 119 -0.82 19.09 0.27
C SER A 119 -1.31 20.53 0.40
N PRO A 120 -1.83 20.94 1.58
CA PRO A 120 -2.43 22.27 1.76
C PRO A 120 -1.48 23.41 1.38
N PHE A 121 -0.16 23.20 1.52
CA PHE A 121 0.86 24.22 1.26
C PHE A 121 1.43 24.24 -0.17
N THR A 122 1.04 23.29 -1.03
CA THR A 122 1.61 23.16 -2.39
C THR A 122 0.56 23.02 -3.48
N ILE A 123 -0.69 22.72 -3.14
CA ILE A 123 -1.79 22.69 -4.11
C ILE A 123 -2.08 24.09 -4.64
N ASP A 124 -2.39 24.19 -5.93
CA ASP A 124 -2.83 25.44 -6.54
C ASP A 124 -4.24 25.77 -6.04
N ALA A 125 -4.43 26.97 -5.49
CA ALA A 125 -5.73 27.41 -5.00
C ALA A 125 -6.79 27.50 -6.10
N SER A 126 -6.41 27.58 -7.38
CA SER A 126 -7.37 27.52 -8.50
C SER A 126 -7.89 26.12 -8.81
N GLU A 127 -7.22 25.07 -8.32
CA GLU A 127 -7.58 23.66 -8.57
C GLU A 127 -8.50 23.08 -7.48
N VAL A 128 -8.87 23.87 -6.47
CA VAL A 128 -9.76 23.45 -5.37
C VAL A 128 -11.15 24.10 -5.48
N PRO A 129 -12.20 23.55 -4.83
CA PRO A 129 -13.53 24.14 -4.85
C PRO A 129 -13.54 25.62 -4.45
N GLU A 130 -14.31 26.46 -5.18
CA GLU A 130 -14.39 27.92 -4.99
C GLU A 130 -14.62 28.32 -3.51
N ALA A 131 -15.41 27.52 -2.79
CA ALA A 131 -15.75 27.75 -1.40
C ALA A 131 -14.54 27.80 -0.44
N ILE A 132 -13.42 27.15 -0.79
CA ILE A 132 -12.25 27.04 0.10
C ILE A 132 -11.01 27.75 -0.41
N GLN A 133 -11.06 28.38 -1.60
CA GLN A 133 -9.87 28.98 -2.23
C GLN A 133 -9.26 30.10 -1.39
N MET A 134 -10.10 30.98 -0.82
CA MET A 134 -9.63 32.10 0.00
C MET A 134 -9.01 31.63 1.32
N GLU A 135 -9.68 30.71 2.02
CA GLU A 135 -9.17 30.10 3.27
C GLU A 135 -7.85 29.36 3.03
N LEU A 136 -7.73 28.65 1.90
CA LEU A 136 -6.51 27.96 1.51
C LEU A 136 -5.36 28.94 1.26
N ILE A 137 -5.60 30.07 0.59
CA ILE A 137 -4.56 31.09 0.37
C ILE A 137 -4.06 31.65 1.72
N GLU A 138 -4.98 31.95 2.63
CA GLU A 138 -4.64 32.43 3.98
C GLU A 138 -3.81 31.39 4.75
N LEU A 139 -4.24 30.12 4.69
CA LEU A 139 -3.53 28.99 5.28
C LEU A 139 -2.10 28.86 4.72
N GLN A 140 -1.94 28.94 3.40
CA GLN A 140 -0.66 28.83 2.70
C GLN A 140 0.34 29.92 3.09
N CYS A 141 -0.15 31.12 3.40
CA CYS A 141 0.66 32.24 3.86
C CYS A 141 0.99 32.21 5.36
N CYS A 142 0.41 31.30 6.14
CA CYS A 142 0.62 31.22 7.58
C CYS A 142 1.88 30.40 7.94
N ALA A 143 3.00 31.09 8.18
CA ALA A 143 4.28 30.46 8.52
C ALA A 143 4.22 29.53 9.77
N PRO A 144 3.57 29.89 10.89
CA PRO A 144 3.46 29.00 12.05
C PRO A 144 2.74 27.68 11.73
N LEU A 145 1.69 27.74 10.90
CA LEU A 145 0.95 26.56 10.48
C LEU A 145 1.75 25.69 9.53
N LYS A 146 2.58 26.29 8.67
CA LYS A 146 3.51 25.59 7.78
C LYS A 146 4.60 24.84 8.55
N ASP A 147 5.16 25.45 9.59
CA ASP A 147 6.16 24.82 10.45
C ASP A 147 5.55 23.67 11.28
N ASN A 148 4.31 23.85 11.75
CA ASN A 148 3.56 22.78 12.42
C ASN A 148 3.24 21.62 11.48
N TYR A 149 2.86 21.89 10.23
CA TYR A 149 2.60 20.85 9.23
C TYR A 149 3.86 20.01 8.93
N ALA A 150 5.03 20.64 8.86
CA ALA A 150 6.29 19.95 8.64
C ALA A 150 6.72 19.06 9.82
N SER A 151 6.21 19.31 11.03
CA SER A 151 6.59 18.57 12.24
C SER A 151 5.60 17.47 12.62
N ALA A 152 4.29 17.72 12.53
CA ALA A 152 3.26 16.71 12.77
C ALA A 152 1.90 17.11 12.15
N ILE A 153 1.39 16.29 11.25
CA ILE A 153 0.15 16.57 10.52
C ILE A 153 -1.10 16.54 11.44
N GLU A 154 -1.12 15.67 12.45
CA GLU A 154 -2.22 15.61 13.44
C GLU A 154 -2.30 16.91 14.26
N SER A 155 -1.16 17.40 14.74
CA SER A 155 -1.09 18.65 15.50
C SER A 155 -1.45 19.87 14.65
N PHE A 156 -1.11 19.84 13.36
CA PHE A 156 -1.53 20.87 12.42
C PHE A 156 -3.06 20.97 12.34
N TYR A 157 -3.77 19.87 12.09
CA TYR A 157 -5.23 19.89 12.02
C TYR A 157 -5.90 20.26 13.34
N GLN A 158 -5.31 19.89 14.48
CA GLN A 158 -5.79 20.33 15.80
C GLN A 158 -5.57 21.82 16.08
N SER A 159 -4.64 22.47 15.37
CA SER A 159 -4.30 23.89 15.56
C SER A 159 -5.16 24.85 14.72
N LEU A 160 -5.99 24.32 13.81
CA LEU A 160 -6.88 25.15 13.00
C LEU A 160 -7.95 25.81 13.88
N PRO A 161 -8.26 27.10 13.63
CA PRO A 161 -9.30 27.79 14.39
C PRO A 161 -10.68 27.13 14.18
N PRO A 162 -11.55 27.11 15.21
CA PRO A 162 -12.92 26.64 15.06
C PRO A 162 -13.70 27.57 14.11
N GLN A 163 -14.55 26.97 13.27
CA GLN A 163 -15.50 27.67 12.40
C GLN A 163 -16.65 28.29 13.18
#